data_AF-A0A967HV08-F1
#
_entry.id   AF-A0A967HV08-F1
#
_cell.length_a   1.000
_cell.length_b   1.000
_cell.length_c   1.000
_cell.angle_alpha   90.00
_cell.angle_beta   90.00
_cell.angle_gamma   90.00
#
_symmetry.space_group_name_H-M   'P 1'
#
loop_
_entity.id
_entity.type
_entity.pdbx_description
1 polymer ?
#
loop_
_entity_poly.entity_id
_entity_poly.type
_entity_poly.pdbx_seq_one_letter_code
_entity_poly.pdbx_strand_id
1 'polypeptide(L)' 'MRQVSLTIKTSPKIKEILEEIAWEKLRTLSGQVEMILVQWLEAEGHLKKESNKLSSAV' A
#
# COMPACT_ATOMS: atom_id res chain seq x y z
N MET A 1 -5.79 0.76 -16.92
CA MET A 1 -6.32 1.97 -16.26
C MET A 1 -5.24 3.05 -16.29
N ARG A 2 -5.62 4.32 -16.39
CA ARG A 2 -4.65 5.43 -16.31
C ARG A 2 -4.19 5.56 -14.85
N GLN A 3 -2.88 5.51 -14.62
CA GLN A 3 -2.32 5.79 -13.29
C GLN A 3 -2.48 7.28 -12.98
N VAL A 4 -2.94 7.58 -11.77
CA VAL A 4 -3.06 8.93 -11.22
C VAL A 4 -2.07 9.08 -10.07
N SER A 5 -1.45 10.25 -9.92
CA SER A 5 -0.49 10.50 -8.84
C SER A 5 -1.18 11.14 -7.63
N LEU A 6 -0.78 10.69 -6.44
CA LEU A 6 -1.12 11.31 -5.16
C LEU A 6 0.19 11.76 -4.48
N THR A 7 0.28 13.04 -4.12
CA THR A 7 1.42 13.58 -3.38
C THR A 7 1.05 13.79 -1.93
N ILE A 8 1.84 13.22 -1.02
CA ILE A 8 1.63 13.33 0.43
C ILE A 8 2.77 14.18 1.02
N LYS A 9 2.43 15.22 1.79
CA LYS A 9 3.38 15.94 2.63
C LYS A 9 3.43 15.26 4.00
N THR A 10 4.62 14.89 4.46
CA THR A 10 4.82 14.20 5.74
C THR A 10 6.15 14.60 6.35
N SER A 11 6.40 14.20 7.60
CA SER A 11 7.68 14.43 8.26
C SER A 11 8.77 13.49 7.70
N PRO A 12 10.06 13.89 7.76
CA PRO A 12 11.17 13.02 7.36
C PRO A 12 11.15 11.68 8.10
N LYS A 13 10.84 11.70 9.40
CA LYS A 13 10.82 10.49 10.22
C LYS A 13 9.76 9.48 9.76
N ILE A 14 8.58 9.95 9.34
CA ILE A 14 7.54 9.07 8.81
C ILE A 14 7.99 8.46 7.49
N LYS A 15 8.65 9.25 6.62
CA LYS A 15 9.18 8.75 5.36
C LYS A 15 10.20 7.63 5.59
N GLU A 16 11.14 7.81 6.52
CA GLU A 16 12.14 6.79 6.89
C GLU A 16 11.47 5.48 7.31
N ILE A 17 10.48 5.54 8.21
CA ILE A 17 9.76 4.35 8.68
C ILE A 17 9.06 3.63 7.51
N LEU A 18 8.44 4.38 6.60
CA LEU A 18 7.78 3.79 5.43
C LEU A 18 8.78 3.14 4.46
N GLU A 19 9.98 3.71 4.31
CA GLU A 19 11.07 3.15 3.49
C GLU A 19 11.61 1.85 4.11
N GLU A 20 11.82 1.82 5.43
CA GLU A 20 12.23 0.61 6.17
C GLU A 20 11.21 -0.52 5.99
N ILE A 21 9.92 -0.24 6.20
CA ILE A 21 8.86 -1.26 6.03
C ILE A 21 8.80 -1.73 4.56
N ALA A 22 8.93 -0.81 3.59
CA ALA A 22 8.92 -1.17 2.18
C ALA A 22 10.07 -2.14 1.85
N TRP A 23 11.26 -1.88 2.39
CA TRP A 23 12.42 -2.75 2.25
C TRP A 23 12.19 -4.13 2.86
N GLU A 24 11.72 -4.18 4.11
CA GLU A 24 11.40 -5.45 4.80
C GLU A 24 10.36 -6.30 4.07
N LYS A 25 9.40 -5.65 3.40
CA LYS A 25 8.33 -6.32 2.64
C LYS A 25 8.69 -6.58 1.18
N LEU A 26 9.91 -6.26 0.74
CA LEU A 26 10.37 -6.38 -0.64
C LEU A 26 9.47 -5.65 -1.64
N ARG A 27 9.08 -4.41 -1.31
CA ARG A 27 8.18 -3.56 -2.13
C ARG A 27 8.78 -2.18 -2.36
N THR A 28 8.22 -1.45 -3.32
CA THR A 28 8.51 -0.02 -3.49
C THR A 28 7.84 0.80 -2.38
N LEU A 29 8.38 1.99 -2.09
CA LEU A 29 7.76 2.93 -1.17
C LEU A 29 6.31 3.27 -1.60
N SER A 30 6.08 3.47 -2.90
CA SER A 30 4.74 3.73 -3.43
C SER A 30 3.77 2.57 -3.18
N GLY A 31 4.21 1.34 -3.43
CA GLY A 31 3.40 0.14 -3.17
C GLY A 31 3.15 -0.06 -1.68
N GLN A 32 4.11 0.28 -0.82
CA GLN A 32 3.90 0.22 0.63
C GLN A 32 2.87 1.24 1.11
N VAL A 33 2.93 2.48 0.61
CA VAL A 33 1.93 3.52 0.91
C VAL A 33 0.55 3.10 0.40
N GLU A 34 0.46 2.58 -0.82
CA GLU A 34 -0.80 2.07 -1.38
C GLU A 34 -1.39 0.94 -0.53
N MET A 35 -0.56 -0.03 -0.09
CA MET A 35 -1.00 -1.11 0.78
C MET A 35 -1.56 -0.61 2.12
N ILE A 36 -0.94 0.41 2.72
CA ILE A 36 -1.45 1.03 3.96
C ILE A 36 -2.79 1.71 3.70
N LEU A 37 -2.92 2.47 2.60
CA LEU A 37 -4.17 3.14 2.23
C LEU A 37 -5.30 2.13 1.98
N VAL A 38 -5.02 1.05 1.26
CA VAL A 38 -5.97 -0.05 1.01
C VAL A 38 -6.43 -0.67 2.33
N GLN A 39 -5.49 -1.04 3.21
CA GLN A 39 -5.83 -1.64 4.50
C GLN A 39 -6.68 -0.71 5.38
N TRP A 40 -6.36 0.59 5.38
CA TRP A 40 -7.14 1.59 6.11
C TRP A 40 -8.55 1.72 5.52
N LEU A 41 -8.69 1.83 4.20
CA LEU A 41 -10.00 1.90 3.53
C LEU A 41 -10.84 0.64 3.73
N GLU A 42 -10.22 -0.54 3.76
CA GLU A 42 -10.88 -1.80 4.09
C GLU A 42 -11.39 -1.80 5.54
N ALA A 43 -10.58 -1.32 6.49
CA ALA A 43 -10.94 -1.25 7.91
C ALA A 43 -12.10 -0.28 8.16
N GLU A 44 -12.13 0.84 7.44
CA GLU A 44 -13.24 1.82 7.49
C GLU A 44 -14.48 1.37 6.69
N GLY A 45 -14.42 0.24 5.98
CA GLY A 45 -15.52 -0.28 5.16
C GLY A 45 -15.75 0.48 3.84
N HIS A 46 -14.82 1.35 3.44
CA HIS A 46 -14.84 2.05 2.16
C HIS A 46 -14.42 1.16 0.98
N LEU A 47 -13.67 0.08 1.26
CA LEU A 47 -13.26 -0.90 0.28
C LEU A 47 -13.65 -2.31 0.74
N LYS A 48 -14.13 -3.16 -0.18
CA LYS A 48 -14.34 -4.58 0.11
C LYS A 48 -13.00 -5.29 0.11
N LYS A 49 -12.76 -6.13 1.11
CA LYS A 49 -11.55 -6.95 1.17
C LYS A 49 -11.47 -7.86 -0.05
N GLU A 50 -10.53 -7.58 -0.95
CA GLU A 50 -10.32 -8.45 -2.09
C GLU A 50 -9.72 -9.76 -1.61
N SER A 51 -10.48 -10.85 -1.75
CA SER A 51 -9.97 -12.20 -1.54
C SER A 51 -8.97 -12.47 -2.67
N ASN A 52 -7.70 -12.24 -2.40
CA ASN A 52 -6.63 -12.39 -3.39
C ASN A 52 -6.66 -13.82 -3.97
N LYS A 53 -7.20 -14.00 -5.19
CA LYS A 53 -7.14 -15.25 -5.94
C LYS A 53 -5.71 -15.43 -6.45
N LEU A 54 -4.83 -15.88 -5.56
CA LEU A 54 -3.56 -16.51 -5.91
C LEU A 54 -3.64 -18.00 -5.59
N SER A 55 -4.46 -18.72 -6.37
CA SER A 55 -4.31 -20.17 -6.61
C SER A 55 -5.29 -20.64 -7.67
N SER A 56 -4.81 -20.69 -8.92
CA SER A 56 -4.96 -21.85 -9.82
C SER A 56 -4.24 -21.52 -11.13
N ALA A 57 -2.91 -21.48 -11.06
CA ALA A 57 -2.07 -21.77 -12.22
C ALA A 57 -1.27 -23.03 -11.88
N VAL A 58 -2.00 -24.15 -11.79
CA VAL A 58 -1.52 -25.52 -12.02
C VAL A 58 -2.63 -26.24 -12.74
#